data_AF-A0A1V9ZGZ3-F1
#
_entry.id   AF-A0A1V9ZGZ3-F1
#
_cell.length_a   1.000
_cell.length_b   1.000
_cell.length_c   1.000
_cell.angle_alpha   90.00
_cell.angle_beta   90.00
_cell.angle_gamma   90.00
#
_symmetry.space_group_name_H-M   'P 1'
#
loop_
_entity.id
_entity.type
_entity.pdbx_description
1 polymer ?
#
loop_
_entity_poly.entity_id
_entity_poly.type
_entity_poly.pdbx_seq_one_letter_code
_entity_poly.pdbx_strand_id
1 'polypeptide(L)'
;MSEEIGEKVASTTGFSLDAFTQAVYGDFDLAVAAAELDKCINNQEEIIKVYNGNGDVAFSPLFVVVNSHPPKSIKVEPKRLLAHPVLRKVVQMKWENFAKRMYLEQLIMHCMFVLTMSLSASMNLGESDVFHSQFMVWLYVGSMLFIIFVASRWYKPSIAEDWIGWTFLAILGTYILLHFYSDKIASHVNWLWFARANNIILALIAIYFLAIEMNEFFAVSDTETLKSTWSCFPNYPFIQNFIYYCFSVPLLIVLNFILLPLVAHGGHPYFDSAFNYFQVPTYITVLVYILNEFISIFAGDARLYLGVFLSFMIWVLSLQYLEVHATAGYLLPMMRAMAGDMARFMAFYAPFQFAYTCAYFLLFQGRGEATYSTIGHCFVTTFLVMLGQIELDPFENLPTKGSYVLGYIILLTHATLVIVMLLNVIVAMMSKTVDGGLDKAKMEALFSFAECVLRCEKTAGLKEIKYEYEAPKE
;
A
#
# COMPACT_ATOMS: atom_id res chain seq x y z
N MET A 1 48.51 46.55 16.23
CA MET A 1 48.58 45.16 15.76
C MET A 1 47.60 44.37 16.60
N SER A 2 46.61 43.79 15.92
CA SER A 2 45.62 42.81 16.39
C SER A 2 44.64 43.23 17.51
N GLU A 3 43.51 43.82 17.11
CA GLU A 3 42.21 43.54 17.73
C GLU A 3 41.12 43.67 16.66
N GLU A 4 41.04 42.67 15.79
CA GLU A 4 40.00 42.53 14.77
C GLU A 4 39.83 41.03 14.48
N ILE A 5 39.09 40.31 15.32
CA ILE A 5 38.56 38.98 14.98
C ILE A 5 37.23 38.80 15.70
N GLY A 6 36.15 38.68 14.92
CA GLY A 6 35.06 37.79 15.30
C GLY A 6 33.63 38.34 15.28
N GLU A 7 33.35 39.42 14.58
CA GLU A 7 31.99 39.68 14.11
C GLU A 7 31.62 38.53 13.15
N LYS A 8 30.81 37.58 13.63
CA LYS A 8 30.24 36.51 12.80
C LYS A 8 29.41 37.17 11.72
N VAL A 9 30.01 37.27 10.53
CA VAL A 9 29.32 37.50 9.27
C VAL A 9 28.16 36.51 9.19
N ALA A 10 26.95 36.99 9.41
CA ALA A 10 25.75 36.32 8.96
C ALA A 10 25.90 36.14 7.44
N SER A 11 26.01 34.90 6.97
CA SER A 11 26.10 34.62 5.55
C SER A 11 24.83 35.15 4.87
N THR A 12 24.99 36.22 4.10
CA THR A 12 23.99 36.94 3.31
C THR A 12 23.53 36.16 2.07
N THR A 13 23.43 34.84 2.15
CA THR A 13 22.88 33.99 1.08
C THR A 13 21.65 33.27 1.61
N GLY A 14 20.47 33.63 1.11
CA GLY A 14 19.22 32.91 1.37
C GLY A 14 19.27 31.49 0.78
N PHE A 15 18.24 30.69 1.04
CA PHE A 15 18.17 29.32 0.53
C PHE A 15 18.19 29.32 -1.00
N SER A 16 19.08 28.50 -1.58
CA SER A 16 19.14 28.28 -3.03
C SER A 16 18.63 26.88 -3.38
N LEU A 17 17.51 26.84 -4.10
CA LEU A 17 16.90 25.59 -4.57
C LEU A 17 17.81 24.82 -5.54
N ASP A 18 18.52 25.53 -6.42
CA ASP A 18 19.40 24.92 -7.41
C ASP A 18 20.63 24.28 -6.75
N ALA A 19 21.23 24.97 -5.77
CA ALA A 19 22.37 24.45 -5.01
C ALA A 19 21.96 23.21 -4.20
N PHE A 20 20.77 23.25 -3.57
CA PHE A 20 20.22 22.11 -2.87
C PHE A 20 19.96 20.92 -3.82
N THR A 21 19.33 21.17 -4.97
CA THR A 21 19.01 20.13 -5.96
C THR A 21 20.27 19.49 -6.53
N GLN A 22 21.28 20.31 -6.85
CA GLN A 22 22.58 19.82 -7.31
C GLN A 22 23.28 18.97 -6.23
N ALA A 23 23.24 19.39 -4.96
CA ALA A 23 23.84 18.61 -3.87
C ALA A 23 23.14 17.26 -3.66
N VAL A 24 21.82 17.17 -3.88
CA VAL A 24 21.05 15.93 -3.66
C VAL A 24 21.06 14.98 -4.87
N TYR A 25 20.94 15.49 -6.09
CA TYR A 25 20.86 14.67 -7.32
C TYR A 25 22.17 14.57 -8.11
N GLY A 26 22.99 15.62 -8.09
CA GLY A 26 24.22 15.69 -8.87
C GLY A 26 25.40 15.14 -8.07
N ASP A 27 25.78 15.86 -7.02
CA ASP A 27 27.01 15.62 -6.27
C ASP A 27 26.83 14.59 -5.13
N PHE A 28 25.58 14.31 -4.73
CA PHE A 28 25.21 13.42 -3.62
C PHE A 28 25.92 13.76 -2.30
N ASP A 29 26.14 15.05 -2.02
CA ASP A 29 26.75 15.55 -0.80
C ASP A 29 25.68 15.98 0.22
N LEU A 30 25.42 15.11 1.19
CA LEU A 30 24.49 15.35 2.29
C LEU A 30 24.88 16.55 3.16
N ALA A 31 26.18 16.83 3.32
CA ALA A 31 26.63 17.90 4.19
C ALA A 31 26.33 19.26 3.58
N VAL A 32 26.54 19.39 2.27
CA VAL A 32 26.18 20.61 1.52
C VAL A 32 24.67 20.80 1.49
N ALA A 33 23.90 19.73 1.23
CA ALA A 33 22.44 19.79 1.26
C ALA A 33 21.88 20.17 2.65
N ALA A 34 22.47 19.64 3.73
CA ALA A 34 22.11 20.01 5.10
C ALA A 34 22.49 21.46 5.40
N ALA A 35 23.66 21.93 4.98
CA ALA A 35 24.09 23.31 5.18
C ALA A 35 23.19 24.33 4.45
N GLU A 36 22.65 23.98 3.28
CA GLU A 36 21.63 24.80 2.60
C GLU A 36 20.31 24.83 3.39
N LEU A 37 19.88 23.71 3.96
CA LEU A 37 18.69 23.68 4.82
C LEU A 37 18.91 24.41 6.15
N ASP A 38 20.12 24.42 6.71
CA ASP A 38 20.45 25.13 7.95
C ASP A 38 20.20 26.64 7.83
N LYS A 39 20.37 27.21 6.63
CA LYS A 39 20.05 28.63 6.34
C LYS A 39 18.58 28.97 6.53
N CYS A 40 17.69 27.97 6.47
CA CYS A 40 16.25 28.15 6.66
C CYS A 40 15.83 28.07 8.14
N ILE A 41 16.73 27.68 9.05
CA ILE A 41 16.39 27.53 10.46
C ILE A 41 16.00 28.89 11.04
N ASN A 42 14.84 28.94 11.71
CA ASN A 42 14.22 30.13 12.30
C ASN A 42 13.76 31.22 11.31
N ASN A 43 13.87 31.03 9.98
CA ASN A 43 13.33 31.96 8.99
C ASN A 43 12.10 31.36 8.29
N GLN A 44 10.92 31.87 8.62
CA GLN A 44 9.64 31.36 8.10
C GLN A 44 9.48 31.58 6.59
N GLU A 45 10.04 32.67 6.04
CA GLU A 45 9.99 32.95 4.60
C GLU A 45 10.80 31.93 3.80
N GLU A 46 12.01 31.60 4.28
CA GLU A 46 12.86 30.59 3.63
C GLU A 46 12.26 29.19 3.74
N ILE A 47 11.60 28.86 4.86
CA ILE A 47 10.85 27.59 5.00
C ILE A 47 9.71 27.52 3.99
N ILE A 48 9.02 28.64 3.72
CA ILE A 48 7.96 28.69 2.70
C ILE A 48 8.54 28.52 1.29
N LYS A 49 9.75 29.04 1.00
CA LYS A 49 10.45 28.76 -0.26
C LYS A 49 10.77 27.27 -0.43
N VAL A 50 11.23 26.59 0.63
CA VAL A 50 11.44 25.13 0.61
C VAL A 50 10.12 24.38 0.42
N TYR A 51 9.02 24.88 0.99
CA TYR A 51 7.70 24.29 0.85
C TYR A 51 7.16 24.42 -0.59
N ASN A 52 7.22 25.61 -1.18
CA ASN A 52 6.67 25.92 -2.51
C ASN A 52 7.57 25.39 -3.64
N GLY A 53 8.89 25.34 -3.45
CA GLY A 53 9.83 24.98 -4.52
C GLY A 53 9.73 25.96 -5.70
N ASN A 54 9.80 25.44 -6.93
CA ASN A 54 9.75 26.24 -8.16
C ASN A 54 8.36 26.27 -8.83
N GLY A 55 7.29 25.98 -8.09
CA GLY A 55 5.91 25.96 -8.63
C GLY A 55 5.48 24.63 -9.28
N ASP A 56 6.40 23.67 -9.42
CA ASP A 56 6.13 22.35 -10.01
C ASP A 56 6.48 21.21 -9.01
N VAL A 57 5.63 20.18 -8.98
CA VAL A 57 5.75 19.03 -8.08
C VAL A 57 7.05 18.26 -8.33
N ALA A 58 7.44 18.12 -9.61
CA ALA A 58 8.65 17.40 -10.02
C ALA A 58 9.96 18.06 -9.55
N PHE A 59 9.92 19.35 -9.21
CA PHE A 59 11.08 20.12 -8.75
C PHE A 59 10.95 20.56 -7.29
N SER A 60 9.97 20.02 -6.55
CA SER A 60 9.86 20.33 -5.13
C SER A 60 11.03 19.70 -4.35
N PRO A 61 11.59 20.38 -3.32
CA PRO A 61 12.66 19.82 -2.48
C PRO A 61 12.33 18.45 -1.89
N LEU A 62 11.05 18.23 -1.55
CA LEU A 62 10.57 16.95 -1.04
C LEU A 62 10.63 15.86 -2.12
N PHE A 63 10.19 16.15 -3.35
CA PHE A 63 10.28 15.23 -4.47
C PHE A 63 11.73 14.84 -4.76
N VAL A 64 12.64 15.83 -4.74
CA VAL A 64 14.06 15.65 -4.99
C VAL A 64 14.70 14.70 -3.98
N VAL A 65 14.43 14.89 -2.69
CA VAL A 65 14.99 14.03 -1.62
C VAL A 65 14.39 12.63 -1.64
N VAL A 66 13.11 12.50 -2.00
CA VAL A 66 12.41 11.20 -1.97
C VAL A 66 12.81 10.32 -3.17
N ASN A 67 12.94 10.91 -4.36
CA ASN A 67 13.23 10.19 -5.61
C ASN A 67 14.72 10.21 -6.01
N SER A 68 15.62 10.64 -5.12
CA SER A 68 17.06 10.59 -5.37
C SER A 68 17.60 9.16 -5.21
N HIS A 69 18.15 8.61 -6.29
CA HIS A 69 18.76 7.29 -6.33
C HIS A 69 20.27 7.41 -6.56
N PRO A 70 21.10 7.43 -5.49
CA PRO A 70 22.54 7.50 -5.65
C PRO A 70 23.08 6.25 -6.37
N PRO A 71 24.11 6.39 -7.21
CA PRO A 71 24.80 5.24 -7.80
C PRO A 71 25.29 4.28 -6.71
N LYS A 72 25.27 2.97 -6.97
CA LYS A 72 25.70 1.93 -6.00
C LYS A 72 27.13 2.12 -5.46
N SER A 73 27.96 2.93 -6.13
CA SER A 73 29.30 3.31 -5.69
C SER A 73 29.31 4.30 -4.51
N ILE A 74 28.25 5.08 -4.34
CA ILE A 74 28.13 6.11 -3.30
C ILE A 74 27.22 5.59 -2.19
N LYS A 75 27.78 5.33 -1.00
CA LYS A 75 27.04 4.86 0.20
C LYS A 75 26.38 6.03 0.94
N VAL A 76 25.63 6.85 0.23
CA VAL A 76 24.91 7.98 0.79
C VAL A 76 23.43 7.68 0.74
N GLU A 77 22.69 8.00 1.80
CA GLU A 77 21.23 7.86 1.85
C GLU A 77 20.61 9.26 1.92
N PRO A 78 20.24 9.87 0.78
CA PRO A 78 19.58 11.17 0.74
C PRO A 78 18.36 11.28 1.65
N LYS A 79 17.66 10.14 1.83
CA LYS A 79 16.50 9.99 2.73
C LYS A 79 16.78 10.49 4.14
N ARG A 80 18.03 10.42 4.63
CA ARG A 80 18.43 10.94 5.95
C ARG A 80 18.17 12.43 6.11
N LEU A 81 18.14 13.20 5.02
CA LEU A 81 17.77 14.62 5.05
C LEU A 81 16.34 14.83 5.56
N LEU A 82 15.44 13.84 5.45
CA LEU A 82 14.09 13.93 6.00
C LEU A 82 14.07 14.06 7.53
N ALA A 83 15.14 13.63 8.22
CA ALA A 83 15.28 13.84 9.66
C ALA A 83 15.66 15.29 10.01
N HIS A 84 16.06 16.10 9.02
CA HIS A 84 16.42 17.50 9.23
C HIS A 84 15.21 18.32 9.72
N PRO A 85 15.37 19.23 10.71
CA PRO A 85 14.26 19.98 11.29
C PRO A 85 13.41 20.74 10.27
N VAL A 86 14.05 21.34 9.26
CA VAL A 86 13.37 22.11 8.21
C VAL A 86 12.49 21.22 7.34
N LEU A 87 13.01 20.08 6.85
CA LEU A 87 12.24 19.16 6.02
C LEU A 87 11.11 18.51 6.82
N ARG A 88 11.35 18.14 8.09
CA ARG A 88 10.31 17.64 8.98
C ARG A 88 9.18 18.66 9.16
N LYS A 89 9.52 19.94 9.32
CA LYS A 89 8.53 21.03 9.42
C LYS A 89 7.77 21.23 8.11
N VAL A 90 8.44 21.21 6.97
CA VAL A 90 7.80 21.32 5.64
C VAL A 90 6.82 20.17 5.39
N VAL A 91 7.22 18.92 5.67
CA VAL A 91 6.34 17.75 5.55
C VAL A 91 5.12 17.89 6.47
N GLN A 92 5.31 18.34 7.71
CA GLN A 92 4.20 18.58 8.64
C GLN A 92 3.27 19.70 8.16
N MET A 93 3.81 20.79 7.61
CA MET A 93 3.00 21.86 7.01
C MET A 93 2.17 21.35 5.83
N LYS A 94 2.74 20.54 4.93
CA LYS A 94 2.00 19.91 3.82
C LYS A 94 0.92 18.95 4.33
N TRP A 95 1.23 18.20 5.39
CA TRP A 95 0.29 17.30 6.06
C TRP A 95 -0.92 18.04 6.61
N GLU A 96 -0.71 19.10 7.38
CA GLU A 96 -1.78 19.88 7.99
C GLU A 96 -2.59 20.66 6.95
N ASN A 97 -1.95 21.18 5.91
CA ASN A 97 -2.62 22.01 4.91
C ASN A 97 -3.57 21.20 3.99
N PHE A 98 -3.13 20.05 3.48
CA PHE A 98 -3.97 19.28 2.54
C PHE A 98 -3.88 17.75 2.69
N ALA A 99 -2.70 17.19 2.96
CA ALA A 99 -2.54 15.74 2.82
C ALA A 99 -3.32 14.95 3.88
N LYS A 100 -3.47 15.46 5.11
CA LYS A 100 -4.28 14.80 6.16
C LYS A 100 -5.72 14.60 5.73
N ARG A 101 -6.34 15.62 5.15
CA ARG A 101 -7.73 15.54 4.67
C ARG A 101 -7.86 14.55 3.53
N MET A 102 -6.97 14.62 2.53
CA MET A 102 -6.98 13.70 1.40
C MET A 102 -6.77 12.25 1.83
N TYR A 103 -5.84 12.03 2.74
CA TYR A 103 -5.59 10.73 3.35
C TYR A 103 -6.83 10.18 4.06
N LEU A 104 -7.52 11.01 4.87
CA LEU A 104 -8.76 10.60 5.53
C LEU A 104 -9.86 10.24 4.51
N GLU A 105 -10.03 11.05 3.46
CA GLU A 105 -10.97 10.76 2.37
C GLU A 105 -10.65 9.42 1.70
N GLN A 106 -9.37 9.17 1.37
CA GLN A 106 -8.93 7.89 0.77
C GLN A 106 -9.12 6.71 1.72
N LEU A 107 -8.79 6.85 3.00
CA LEU A 107 -8.98 5.80 4.01
C LEU A 107 -10.46 5.40 4.12
N ILE A 108 -11.37 6.37 4.20
CA ILE A 108 -12.81 6.09 4.29
C ILE A 108 -13.30 5.41 3.02
N MET A 109 -12.88 5.89 1.85
CA MET A 109 -13.19 5.26 0.56
C MET A 109 -12.64 3.84 0.47
N HIS A 110 -11.47 3.57 1.05
CA HIS A 110 -10.88 2.23 1.11
C HIS A 110 -11.64 1.31 2.06
N CYS A 111 -12.09 1.81 3.22
CA CYS A 111 -12.99 1.06 4.09
C CYS A 111 -14.32 0.74 3.38
N MET A 112 -14.88 1.67 2.61
CA MET A 112 -16.05 1.40 1.77
C MET A 112 -15.73 0.38 0.67
N PHE A 113 -14.52 0.40 0.12
CA PHE A 113 -14.08 -0.56 -0.89
C PHE A 113 -14.04 -1.99 -0.34
N VAL A 114 -13.40 -2.18 0.83
CA VAL A 114 -13.34 -3.45 1.55
C VAL A 114 -14.75 -3.96 1.87
N LEU A 115 -15.62 -3.08 2.38
CA LEU A 115 -16.99 -3.43 2.71
C LEU A 115 -17.77 -3.89 1.48
N THR A 116 -17.80 -3.07 0.42
CA THR A 116 -18.57 -3.35 -0.80
C THR A 116 -18.05 -4.57 -1.55
N MET A 117 -16.74 -4.82 -1.53
CA MET A 117 -16.14 -6.04 -2.11
C MET A 117 -16.57 -7.28 -1.33
N SER A 118 -16.45 -7.25 0.01
CA SER A 118 -16.83 -8.38 0.86
C SER A 118 -18.32 -8.72 0.71
N LEU A 119 -19.16 -7.68 0.63
CA LEU A 119 -20.59 -7.80 0.36
C LEU A 119 -20.85 -8.39 -1.02
N SER A 120 -20.18 -7.91 -2.07
CA SER A 120 -20.31 -8.44 -3.44
C SER A 120 -19.92 -9.92 -3.53
N ALA A 121 -18.78 -10.29 -2.93
CA ALA A 121 -18.31 -11.68 -2.86
C ALA A 121 -19.28 -12.60 -2.10
N SER A 122 -19.98 -12.06 -1.09
CA SER A 122 -20.95 -12.82 -0.29
C SER A 122 -22.35 -12.95 -0.91
N MET A 123 -22.71 -12.10 -1.87
CA MET A 123 -24.05 -12.06 -2.47
C MET A 123 -24.09 -12.83 -3.79
N ASN A 124 -24.49 -14.11 -3.76
CA ASN A 124 -24.63 -14.92 -4.97
C ASN A 124 -25.92 -14.59 -5.72
N LEU A 125 -25.82 -13.94 -6.87
CA LEU A 125 -26.97 -13.53 -7.70
C LEU A 125 -27.67 -14.71 -8.40
N GLY A 126 -27.06 -15.90 -8.39
CA GLY A 126 -27.60 -17.10 -9.02
C GLY A 126 -28.62 -17.88 -8.17
N GLU A 127 -28.68 -17.62 -6.87
CA GLU A 127 -29.58 -18.28 -5.92
C GLU A 127 -30.65 -17.30 -5.44
N SER A 128 -31.88 -17.77 -5.23
CA SER A 128 -33.03 -16.96 -4.81
C SER A 128 -32.99 -16.65 -3.32
N ASP A 129 -31.88 -16.09 -2.85
CA ASP A 129 -31.62 -15.89 -1.43
C ASP A 129 -31.89 -14.46 -0.98
N VAL A 130 -32.38 -14.35 0.25
CA VAL A 130 -32.68 -13.09 0.93
C VAL A 130 -31.39 -12.59 1.61
N PHE A 131 -30.82 -11.49 1.12
CA PHE A 131 -29.55 -10.92 1.63
C PHE A 131 -29.74 -10.01 2.85
N HIS A 132 -30.52 -10.43 3.84
CA HIS A 132 -30.90 -9.58 4.97
C HIS A 132 -29.69 -9.13 5.81
N SER A 133 -28.79 -10.06 6.14
CA SER A 133 -27.60 -9.76 6.94
C SER A 133 -26.65 -8.80 6.21
N GLN A 134 -26.40 -9.05 4.93
CA GLN A 134 -25.57 -8.20 4.08
C GLN A 134 -26.16 -6.78 3.97
N PHE A 135 -27.48 -6.69 3.82
CA PHE A 135 -28.18 -5.41 3.80
C PHE A 135 -28.06 -4.66 5.12
N MET A 136 -28.21 -5.33 6.26
CA MET A 136 -28.03 -4.70 7.57
C MET A 136 -26.61 -4.17 7.75
N VAL A 137 -25.59 -4.96 7.40
CA VAL A 137 -24.19 -4.50 7.48
C VAL A 137 -23.97 -3.27 6.58
N TRP A 138 -24.50 -3.28 5.35
CA TRP A 138 -24.41 -2.13 4.45
C TRP A 138 -25.13 -0.90 5.01
N LEU A 139 -26.33 -1.08 5.58
CA LEU A 139 -27.15 -0.01 6.12
C LEU A 139 -26.50 0.64 7.34
N TYR A 140 -25.93 -0.13 8.27
CA TYR A 140 -25.26 0.44 9.44
C TYR A 140 -23.84 0.92 9.12
N VAL A 141 -22.97 0.04 8.63
CA VAL A 141 -21.54 0.37 8.42
C VAL A 141 -21.36 1.28 7.22
N GLY A 142 -22.05 0.98 6.11
CA GLY A 142 -21.97 1.78 4.88
C GLY A 142 -22.49 3.21 5.07
N SER A 143 -23.61 3.40 5.79
CA SER A 143 -24.13 4.75 6.07
C SER A 143 -23.20 5.55 7.00
N MET A 144 -22.61 4.91 8.01
CA MET A 144 -21.62 5.56 8.87
C MET A 144 -20.41 6.02 8.07
N LEU A 145 -19.84 5.15 7.23
CA LEU A 145 -18.72 5.51 6.36
C LEU A 145 -19.07 6.65 5.40
N PHE A 146 -20.27 6.62 4.81
CA PHE A 146 -20.74 7.70 3.94
C PHE A 146 -20.88 9.04 4.68
N ILE A 147 -21.39 9.04 5.92
CA ILE A 147 -21.49 10.26 6.74
C ILE A 147 -20.09 10.80 7.04
N ILE A 148 -19.13 9.95 7.41
CA ILE A 148 -17.75 10.37 7.67
C ILE A 148 -17.11 10.92 6.39
N PHE A 149 -17.36 10.30 5.23
CA PHE A 149 -16.87 10.79 3.94
C PHE A 149 -17.45 12.16 3.57
N VAL A 150 -18.73 12.39 3.84
CA VAL A 150 -19.36 13.70 3.60
C VAL A 150 -18.81 14.72 4.60
N ALA A 151 -18.72 14.37 5.88
CA ALA A 151 -18.19 15.23 6.93
C ALA A 151 -16.72 15.63 6.69
N SER A 152 -15.89 14.74 6.14
CA SER A 152 -14.47 15.01 5.88
C SER A 152 -14.23 16.14 4.89
N ARG A 153 -15.23 16.49 4.06
CA ARG A 153 -15.17 17.65 3.15
C ARG A 153 -15.05 18.99 3.88
N TRP A 154 -15.56 19.08 5.10
CA TRP A 154 -15.45 20.27 5.96
C TRP A 154 -14.35 20.14 7.02
N TYR A 155 -13.57 19.06 7.02
CA TYR A 155 -12.49 18.88 7.98
C TYR A 155 -11.40 19.95 7.78
N LYS A 156 -11.07 20.64 8.88
CA LYS A 156 -9.92 21.54 9.01
C LYS A 156 -9.18 21.22 10.31
N PRO A 157 -7.84 21.20 10.35
CA PRO A 157 -7.10 20.91 11.57
C PRO A 157 -7.42 21.84 12.74
N SER A 158 -7.73 23.12 12.47
CA SER A 158 -8.05 24.11 13.50
C SER A 158 -9.39 23.89 14.22
N ILE A 159 -10.32 23.13 13.62
CA ILE A 159 -11.68 22.89 14.14
C ILE A 159 -11.86 21.37 14.37
N ALA A 160 -10.77 20.64 14.62
CA ALA A 160 -10.79 19.18 14.65
C ALA A 160 -11.67 18.62 15.79
N GLU A 161 -11.62 19.21 16.99
CA GLU A 161 -12.39 18.74 18.15
C GLU A 161 -13.90 18.90 17.92
N ASP A 162 -14.33 20.08 17.49
CA ASP A 162 -15.74 20.35 17.16
C ASP A 162 -16.22 19.46 16.02
N TRP A 163 -15.38 19.26 14.99
CA TRP A 163 -15.69 18.37 13.87
C TRP A 163 -15.92 16.94 14.35
N ILE A 164 -15.07 16.40 15.23
CA ILE A 164 -15.24 15.06 15.79
C ILE A 164 -16.58 14.97 16.55
N GLY A 165 -16.90 15.97 17.37
CA GLY A 165 -18.15 16.00 18.14
C GLY A 165 -19.40 15.99 17.26
N TRP A 166 -19.47 16.87 16.24
CA TRP A 166 -20.62 16.92 15.33
C TRP A 166 -20.75 15.67 14.47
N THR A 167 -19.63 15.13 13.98
CA THR A 167 -19.66 13.90 13.17
C THR A 167 -20.13 12.70 14.01
N PHE A 168 -19.68 12.60 15.26
CA PHE A 168 -20.13 11.56 16.19
C PHE A 168 -21.64 11.66 16.48
N LEU A 169 -22.14 12.86 16.72
CA LEU A 169 -23.57 13.09 16.95
C LEU A 169 -24.41 12.70 15.72
N ALA A 170 -23.94 13.03 14.51
CA ALA A 170 -24.60 12.64 13.26
C ALA A 170 -24.63 11.10 13.06
N ILE A 171 -23.53 10.41 13.39
CA ILE A 171 -23.45 8.95 13.36
C ILE A 171 -24.41 8.33 14.37
N LEU A 172 -24.41 8.81 15.61
CA LEU A 172 -25.29 8.31 16.67
C LEU A 172 -26.77 8.52 16.32
N GLY A 173 -27.11 9.71 15.83
CA GLY A 173 -28.47 10.02 15.38
C GLY A 173 -28.92 9.10 14.24
N THR A 174 -28.05 8.86 13.25
CA THR A 174 -28.34 7.95 12.14
C THR A 174 -28.50 6.51 12.63
N TYR A 175 -27.62 6.04 13.53
CA TYR A 175 -27.72 4.71 14.10
C TYR A 175 -29.07 4.48 14.81
N ILE A 176 -29.50 5.44 15.64
CA ILE A 176 -30.79 5.36 16.34
C ILE A 176 -31.95 5.34 15.34
N LEU A 177 -31.92 6.20 14.32
CA LEU A 177 -32.95 6.21 13.28
C LEU A 177 -33.02 4.87 12.54
N LEU A 178 -31.87 4.34 12.12
CA LEU A 178 -31.81 3.06 11.43
C LEU A 178 -32.30 1.92 12.32
N HIS A 179 -31.98 1.93 13.61
CA HIS A 179 -32.47 0.91 14.55
C HIS A 179 -34.00 0.81 14.62
N PHE A 180 -34.72 1.94 14.55
CA PHE A 180 -36.19 1.93 14.58
C PHE A 180 -36.84 1.61 13.23
N TYR A 181 -36.17 1.90 12.12
CA TYR A 181 -36.76 1.83 10.77
C TYR A 181 -36.16 0.72 9.88
N SER A 182 -35.09 0.03 10.29
CA SER A 182 -34.37 -0.95 9.46
C SER A 182 -35.27 -2.05 8.93
N ASP A 183 -36.16 -2.59 9.76
CA ASP A 183 -37.04 -3.71 9.38
C ASP A 183 -38.11 -3.28 8.37
N LYS A 184 -38.63 -2.05 8.53
CA LYS A 184 -39.55 -1.46 7.55
C LYS A 184 -38.87 -1.23 6.21
N ILE A 185 -37.62 -0.75 6.22
CA ILE A 185 -36.83 -0.55 4.99
C ILE A 185 -36.59 -1.92 4.33
N ALA A 186 -36.12 -2.91 5.08
CA ALA A 186 -35.82 -4.25 4.55
C ALA A 186 -37.03 -4.91 3.87
N SER A 187 -38.25 -4.69 4.37
CA SER A 187 -39.47 -5.27 3.78
C SER A 187 -39.82 -4.74 2.38
N HIS A 188 -39.30 -3.59 1.98
CA HIS A 188 -39.57 -2.97 0.66
C HIS A 188 -38.39 -3.11 -0.32
N VAL A 189 -37.29 -3.75 0.09
CA VAL A 189 -36.07 -3.84 -0.73
C VAL A 189 -36.20 -4.96 -1.75
N ASN A 190 -35.89 -4.64 -3.00
CA ASN A 190 -35.63 -5.65 -4.01
C ASN A 190 -34.17 -6.12 -3.92
N TRP A 191 -33.98 -7.38 -3.53
CA TRP A 191 -32.66 -7.98 -3.28
C TRP A 191 -31.74 -7.99 -4.50
N LEU A 192 -32.30 -8.20 -5.70
CA LEU A 192 -31.54 -8.16 -6.95
C LEU A 192 -30.98 -6.77 -7.23
N TRP A 193 -31.81 -5.74 -7.05
CA TRP A 193 -31.40 -4.36 -7.22
C TRP A 193 -30.41 -3.90 -6.15
N PHE A 194 -30.55 -4.37 -4.91
CA PHE A 194 -29.57 -4.10 -3.85
C PHE A 194 -28.18 -4.63 -4.21
N ALA A 195 -28.08 -5.90 -4.61
CA ALA A 195 -26.80 -6.49 -5.00
C ALA A 195 -26.18 -5.76 -6.22
N ARG A 196 -26.99 -5.41 -7.23
CA ARG A 196 -26.52 -4.61 -8.38
C ARG A 196 -26.07 -3.21 -7.97
N ALA A 197 -26.79 -2.54 -7.08
CA ALA A 197 -26.42 -1.23 -6.57
C ALA A 197 -25.08 -1.27 -5.82
N ASN A 198 -24.86 -2.29 -4.98
CA ASN A 198 -23.58 -2.51 -4.32
C ASN A 198 -22.44 -2.68 -5.34
N ASN A 199 -22.65 -3.47 -6.40
CA ASN A 199 -21.64 -3.68 -7.44
C ASN A 199 -21.35 -2.40 -8.26
N ILE A 200 -22.36 -1.55 -8.50
CA ILE A 200 -22.15 -0.23 -9.11
C ILE A 200 -21.29 0.65 -8.21
N ILE A 201 -21.59 0.70 -6.90
CA ILE A 201 -20.79 1.46 -5.94
C ILE A 201 -19.34 0.93 -5.91
N LEU A 202 -19.16 -0.39 -5.88
CA LEU A 202 -17.84 -1.02 -5.93
C LEU A 202 -17.06 -0.62 -7.20
N ALA A 203 -17.73 -0.57 -8.37
CA ALA A 203 -17.15 -0.08 -9.62
C ALA A 203 -16.70 1.38 -9.52
N LEU A 204 -17.56 2.25 -8.99
CA LEU A 204 -17.25 3.67 -8.83
C LEU A 204 -16.04 3.88 -7.91
N ILE A 205 -15.95 3.11 -6.82
CA ILE A 205 -14.81 3.16 -5.90
C ILE A 205 -13.53 2.62 -6.57
N ALA A 206 -13.61 1.52 -7.30
CA ALA A 206 -12.46 0.98 -8.05
C ALA A 206 -11.95 1.98 -9.10
N ILE A 207 -12.86 2.65 -9.83
CA ILE A 207 -12.51 3.71 -10.79
C ILE A 207 -11.88 4.91 -10.07
N TYR A 208 -12.42 5.30 -8.90
CA TYR A 208 -11.86 6.39 -8.10
C TYR A 208 -10.40 6.12 -7.70
N PHE A 209 -10.10 4.92 -7.18
CA PHE A 209 -8.72 4.56 -6.84
C PHE A 209 -7.83 4.44 -8.07
N LEU A 210 -8.33 3.84 -9.16
CA LEU A 210 -7.57 3.77 -10.41
C LEU A 210 -7.24 5.18 -10.94
N ALA A 211 -8.16 6.14 -10.83
CA ALA A 211 -7.92 7.53 -11.23
C ALA A 211 -6.84 8.21 -10.38
N ILE A 212 -6.78 7.93 -9.08
CA ILE A 212 -5.70 8.42 -8.21
C ILE A 212 -4.35 7.83 -8.65
N GLU A 213 -4.28 6.53 -8.88
CA GLU A 213 -3.06 5.86 -9.36
C GLU A 213 -2.62 6.40 -10.73
N MET A 214 -3.58 6.65 -11.63
CA MET A 214 -3.32 7.29 -12.93
C MET A 214 -2.71 8.70 -12.74
N ASN A 215 -3.28 9.51 -11.85
CA ASN A 215 -2.78 10.86 -11.58
C ASN A 215 -1.38 10.83 -10.96
N GLU A 216 -1.09 9.89 -10.06
CA GLU A 216 0.25 9.71 -9.49
C GLU A 216 1.27 9.31 -10.57
N PHE A 217 0.89 8.42 -11.48
CA PHE A 217 1.73 8.02 -12.61
C PHE A 217 2.03 9.21 -13.53
N PHE A 218 1.02 10.03 -13.85
CA PHE A 218 1.20 11.19 -14.73
C PHE A 218 1.90 12.38 -14.10
N ALA A 219 1.83 12.55 -12.78
CA ALA A 219 2.50 13.66 -12.09
C ALA A 219 4.02 13.66 -12.26
N VAL A 220 4.60 12.55 -12.73
CA VAL A 220 6.04 12.39 -12.96
C VAL A 220 6.38 12.30 -14.45
N SER A 221 5.41 11.96 -15.30
CA SER A 221 5.61 11.82 -16.74
C SER A 221 5.43 13.17 -17.44
N ASP A 222 6.35 13.50 -18.35
CA ASP A 222 6.22 14.66 -19.21
C ASP A 222 5.11 14.41 -20.26
N THR A 223 3.88 14.68 -19.83
CA THR A 223 2.66 14.36 -20.58
C THR A 223 2.56 15.16 -21.88
N GLU A 224 3.18 16.33 -21.96
CA GLU A 224 3.17 17.17 -23.17
C GLU A 224 4.01 16.56 -24.30
N THR A 225 5.20 16.04 -23.99
CA THR A 225 6.05 15.35 -24.98
C THR A 225 5.45 14.02 -25.43
N LEU A 226 4.85 13.26 -24.52
CA LEU A 226 4.13 12.02 -24.86
C LEU A 226 2.88 12.27 -25.72
N LYS A 227 2.13 13.34 -25.42
CA LYS A 227 0.91 13.70 -26.17
C LYS A 227 1.21 14.20 -27.58
N SER A 228 2.30 14.96 -27.76
CA SER A 228 2.75 15.41 -29.09
C SER A 228 3.21 14.24 -29.97
N THR A 229 3.81 13.21 -29.37
CA THR A 229 4.24 11.97 -30.06
C THR A 229 3.05 11.17 -30.62
N TRP A 230 1.89 11.19 -29.96
CA TRP A 230 0.67 10.47 -30.36
C TRP A 230 -0.36 11.33 -31.14
N SER A 231 0.10 12.19 -32.05
CA SER A 231 -0.76 13.05 -32.88
C SER A 231 -1.32 12.34 -34.13
N CYS A 232 -2.03 11.21 -33.94
CA CYS A 232 -2.63 10.47 -35.06
C CYS A 232 -3.74 11.24 -35.79
N PHE A 233 -4.41 12.20 -35.14
CA PHE A 233 -5.53 12.98 -35.72
C PHE A 233 -5.47 14.47 -35.33
N PRO A 234 -4.57 15.25 -35.92
CA PRO A 234 -4.36 16.67 -35.54
C PRO A 234 -5.59 17.56 -35.79
N ASN A 235 -6.48 17.16 -36.70
CA ASN A 235 -7.66 17.96 -37.08
C ASN A 235 -8.88 17.76 -36.15
N TYR A 236 -8.85 16.78 -35.24
CA TYR A 236 -9.96 16.47 -34.33
C TYR A 236 -9.46 16.33 -32.88
N PRO A 237 -9.27 17.44 -32.14
CA PRO A 237 -8.67 17.42 -30.81
C PRO A 237 -9.47 16.60 -29.79
N PHE A 238 -10.79 16.51 -29.94
CA PHE A 238 -11.65 15.69 -29.09
C PHE A 238 -11.36 14.18 -29.27
N ILE A 239 -11.30 13.72 -30.52
CA ILE A 239 -11.05 12.32 -30.86
C ILE A 239 -9.61 11.94 -30.46
N GLN A 240 -8.65 12.84 -30.68
CA GLN A 240 -7.26 12.63 -30.27
C GLN A 240 -7.14 12.49 -28.73
N ASN A 241 -7.79 13.36 -27.96
CA ASN A 241 -7.79 13.24 -26.50
C ASN A 241 -8.47 11.94 -26.05
N PHE A 242 -9.59 11.56 -26.66
CA PHE A 242 -10.27 10.31 -26.34
C PHE A 242 -9.40 9.08 -26.62
N ILE A 243 -8.77 9.00 -27.80
CA ILE A 243 -7.88 7.89 -28.16
C ILE A 243 -6.67 7.84 -27.22
N TYR A 244 -6.10 9.00 -26.89
CA TYR A 244 -4.96 9.07 -25.99
C TYR A 244 -5.31 8.51 -24.59
N TYR A 245 -6.33 9.06 -23.93
CA TYR A 245 -6.68 8.64 -22.58
C TYR A 245 -7.29 7.23 -22.50
N CYS A 246 -8.08 6.81 -23.49
CA CYS A 246 -8.74 5.50 -23.45
C CYS A 246 -7.87 4.34 -23.93
N PHE A 247 -6.92 4.57 -24.85
CA PHE A 247 -6.15 3.49 -25.47
C PHE A 247 -4.64 3.62 -25.25
N SER A 248 -4.03 4.78 -25.56
CA SER A 248 -2.56 4.89 -25.44
C SER A 248 -2.09 4.88 -23.99
N VAL A 249 -2.86 5.48 -23.09
CA VAL A 249 -2.56 5.55 -21.65
C VAL A 249 -2.58 4.18 -20.97
N PRO A 250 -3.64 3.36 -21.06
CA PRO A 250 -3.62 2.00 -20.51
C PRO A 250 -2.54 1.14 -21.15
N LEU A 251 -2.33 1.27 -22.47
CA LEU A 251 -1.28 0.55 -23.18
C LEU A 251 0.11 0.92 -22.66
N LEU A 252 0.37 2.20 -22.39
CA LEU A 252 1.66 2.67 -21.87
C LEU A 252 1.93 2.15 -20.46
N ILE A 253 0.91 2.07 -19.60
CA ILE A 253 1.05 1.49 -18.26
C ILE A 253 1.34 -0.01 -18.35
N VAL A 254 0.56 -0.74 -19.15
CA VAL A 254 0.77 -2.18 -19.36
C VAL A 254 2.16 -2.44 -19.95
N LEU A 255 2.58 -1.65 -20.93
CA LEU A 255 3.91 -1.77 -21.53
C LEU A 255 5.02 -1.49 -20.53
N ASN A 256 4.90 -0.43 -19.71
CA ASN A 256 5.87 -0.16 -18.64
C ASN A 256 5.90 -1.30 -17.62
N PHE A 257 4.75 -1.88 -17.27
CA PHE A 257 4.68 -3.02 -16.35
C PHE A 257 5.36 -4.28 -16.92
N ILE A 258 5.15 -4.56 -18.21
CA ILE A 258 5.76 -5.70 -18.91
C ILE A 258 7.26 -5.51 -19.12
N LEU A 259 7.70 -4.28 -19.43
CA LEU A 259 9.11 -3.96 -19.66
C LEU A 259 9.92 -3.78 -18.37
N LEU A 260 9.25 -3.70 -17.22
CA LEU A 260 9.89 -3.51 -15.92
C LEU A 260 10.99 -4.54 -15.58
N PRO A 261 10.83 -5.85 -15.85
CA PRO A 261 11.89 -6.83 -15.62
C PRO A 261 13.08 -6.71 -16.59
N LEU A 262 12.89 -6.04 -17.74
CA LEU A 262 13.90 -5.83 -18.78
C LEU A 262 14.72 -4.56 -18.59
N VAL A 263 14.15 -3.53 -17.93
CA VAL A 263 14.84 -2.28 -17.66
C VAL A 263 15.67 -2.42 -16.40
N ALA A 264 16.96 -2.76 -16.59
CA ALA A 264 17.86 -3.02 -15.48
C ALA A 264 18.04 -1.81 -14.54
N HIS A 265 18.11 -0.57 -15.06
CA HIS A 265 18.30 0.68 -14.31
C HIS A 265 17.43 1.81 -14.89
N GLY A 266 16.80 2.63 -14.03
CA GLY A 266 16.07 3.84 -14.44
C GLY A 266 14.61 3.63 -14.86
N GLY A 267 13.88 2.77 -14.15
CA GLY A 267 12.42 2.67 -14.31
C GLY A 267 11.71 3.96 -13.87
N HIS A 268 10.45 4.12 -14.29
CA HIS A 268 9.65 5.28 -13.89
C HIS A 268 9.49 5.32 -12.35
N PRO A 269 9.70 6.48 -11.68
CA PRO A 269 9.69 6.58 -10.20
C PRO A 269 8.42 6.05 -9.52
N TYR A 270 7.30 5.97 -10.25
CA TYR A 270 6.07 5.33 -9.80
C TYR A 270 6.29 3.88 -9.33
N PHE A 271 7.20 3.14 -9.97
CA PHE A 271 7.43 1.72 -9.66
C PHE A 271 8.49 1.50 -8.56
N ASP A 272 8.94 2.56 -7.88
CA ASP A 272 9.81 2.42 -6.72
C ASP A 272 9.05 1.91 -5.48
N SER A 273 7.74 2.17 -5.43
CA SER A 273 6.87 1.72 -4.33
C SER A 273 6.37 0.29 -4.58
N ALA A 274 6.51 -0.57 -3.57
CA ALA A 274 6.09 -1.98 -3.69
C ALA A 274 4.57 -2.15 -3.80
N PHE A 275 3.80 -1.24 -3.19
CA PHE A 275 2.33 -1.29 -3.21
C PHE A 275 1.77 -0.99 -4.60
N ASN A 276 2.41 -0.08 -5.34
CA ASN A 276 1.98 0.32 -6.69
C ASN A 276 1.95 -0.87 -7.66
N TYR A 277 2.82 -1.88 -7.46
CA TYR A 277 2.79 -3.13 -8.23
C TYR A 277 1.51 -3.94 -8.04
N PHE A 278 0.92 -3.89 -6.85
CA PHE A 278 -0.27 -4.68 -6.51
C PHE A 278 -1.56 -3.88 -6.70
N GLN A 279 -1.55 -2.56 -6.51
CA GLN A 279 -2.74 -1.71 -6.56
C GLN A 279 -3.41 -1.71 -7.93
N VAL A 280 -2.69 -1.31 -9.00
CA VAL A 280 -3.28 -1.20 -10.35
C VAL A 280 -3.84 -2.54 -10.86
N PRO A 281 -3.11 -3.67 -10.79
CA PRO A 281 -3.67 -4.96 -11.19
C PRO A 281 -4.89 -5.37 -10.37
N THR A 282 -4.89 -5.09 -9.06
CA THR A 282 -6.03 -5.41 -8.19
C THR A 282 -7.27 -4.62 -8.60
N TYR A 283 -7.16 -3.30 -8.78
CA TYR A 283 -8.31 -2.46 -9.16
C TYR A 283 -8.87 -2.83 -10.55
N ILE A 284 -7.99 -3.13 -11.52
CA ILE A 284 -8.41 -3.62 -12.84
C ILE A 284 -9.14 -4.96 -12.71
N THR A 285 -8.61 -5.89 -11.90
CA THR A 285 -9.23 -7.21 -11.69
C THR A 285 -10.59 -7.09 -10.99
N VAL A 286 -10.77 -6.12 -10.08
CA VAL A 286 -12.08 -5.81 -9.49
C VAL A 286 -13.08 -5.33 -10.55
N LEU A 287 -12.67 -4.48 -11.49
CA LEU A 287 -13.55 -4.07 -12.60
C LEU A 287 -13.95 -5.24 -13.49
N VAL A 288 -13.02 -6.16 -13.78
CA VAL A 288 -13.33 -7.40 -14.51
C VAL A 288 -14.30 -8.28 -13.71
N TYR A 289 -14.10 -8.40 -12.39
CA TYR A 289 -15.02 -9.12 -11.50
C TYR A 289 -16.43 -8.53 -11.51
N ILE A 290 -16.57 -7.20 -11.46
CA ILE A 290 -17.88 -6.54 -11.52
C ILE A 290 -18.53 -6.74 -12.90
N LEU A 291 -17.76 -6.63 -13.98
CA LEU A 291 -18.27 -6.91 -15.32
C LEU A 291 -18.80 -8.34 -15.42
N ASN A 292 -18.11 -9.28 -14.78
CA ASN A 292 -18.57 -10.65 -14.66
C ASN A 292 -19.91 -10.76 -13.92
N GLU A 293 -20.13 -9.99 -12.85
CA GLU A 293 -21.42 -9.99 -12.11
C GLU A 293 -22.60 -9.50 -12.96
N PHE A 294 -22.37 -8.63 -13.95
CA PHE A 294 -23.44 -8.14 -14.83
C PHE A 294 -23.68 -9.03 -16.05
N ILE A 295 -22.62 -9.59 -16.63
CA ILE A 295 -22.67 -10.30 -17.92
C ILE A 295 -22.63 -11.83 -17.74
N SER A 296 -22.21 -12.32 -16.56
CA SER A 296 -22.02 -13.74 -16.24
C SER A 296 -21.06 -14.45 -17.21
N ILE A 297 -19.87 -13.87 -17.41
CA ILE A 297 -18.82 -14.38 -18.32
C ILE A 297 -18.23 -15.71 -17.79
N PHE A 298 -17.99 -15.80 -16.49
CA PHE A 298 -17.47 -16.93 -15.73
C PHE A 298 -18.50 -17.33 -14.67
N ALA A 299 -18.92 -18.59 -14.68
CA ALA A 299 -19.93 -19.14 -13.77
C ALA A 299 -19.32 -20.13 -12.76
N GLY A 300 -20.02 -20.35 -11.65
CA GLY A 300 -19.65 -21.34 -10.62
C GLY A 300 -18.47 -20.91 -9.74
N ASP A 301 -17.63 -21.88 -9.35
CA ASP A 301 -16.58 -21.71 -8.33
C ASP A 301 -15.51 -20.69 -8.71
N ALA A 302 -15.29 -20.44 -10.01
CA ALA A 302 -14.32 -19.44 -10.48
C ALA A 302 -14.64 -18.03 -9.97
N ARG A 303 -15.93 -17.68 -9.89
CA ARG A 303 -16.39 -16.41 -9.31
C ARG A 303 -16.03 -16.32 -7.83
N LEU A 304 -16.27 -17.41 -7.09
CA LEU A 304 -15.98 -17.47 -5.65
C LEU A 304 -14.47 -17.32 -5.40
N TYR A 305 -13.64 -18.06 -6.13
CA TYR A 305 -12.19 -17.98 -6.00
C TYR A 305 -11.67 -16.57 -6.29
N LEU A 306 -12.17 -15.93 -7.34
CA LEU A 306 -11.78 -14.56 -7.67
C LEU A 306 -12.25 -13.57 -6.60
N GLY A 307 -13.49 -13.70 -6.11
CA GLY A 307 -14.04 -12.85 -5.06
C GLY A 307 -13.27 -12.95 -3.73
N VAL A 308 -12.91 -14.17 -3.31
CA VAL A 308 -12.11 -14.43 -2.11
C VAL A 308 -10.70 -13.86 -2.26
N PHE A 309 -10.05 -14.12 -3.40
CA PHE A 309 -8.72 -13.60 -3.70
C PHE A 309 -8.68 -12.07 -3.66
N LEU A 310 -9.63 -11.41 -4.35
CA LEU A 310 -9.72 -9.95 -4.37
C LEU A 310 -10.01 -9.36 -3.00
N SER A 311 -10.90 -9.99 -2.22
CA SER A 311 -11.18 -9.56 -0.84
C SER A 311 -9.90 -9.59 0.00
N PHE A 312 -9.13 -10.68 -0.08
CA PHE A 312 -7.84 -10.79 0.62
C PHE A 312 -6.85 -9.72 0.15
N MET A 313 -6.71 -9.50 -1.16
CA MET A 313 -5.77 -8.50 -1.69
C MET A 313 -6.11 -7.08 -1.24
N ILE A 314 -7.38 -6.68 -1.23
CA ILE A 314 -7.79 -5.35 -0.76
C ILE A 314 -7.54 -5.20 0.75
N TRP A 315 -7.74 -6.25 1.55
CA TRP A 315 -7.36 -6.24 2.96
C TRP A 315 -5.85 -6.06 3.15
N VAL A 316 -5.01 -6.75 2.38
CA VAL A 316 -3.54 -6.56 2.41
C VAL A 316 -3.17 -5.13 2.02
N LEU A 317 -3.82 -4.54 1.01
CA LEU A 317 -3.61 -3.13 0.63
C LEU A 317 -4.01 -2.15 1.74
N SER A 318 -4.87 -2.54 2.67
CA SER A 318 -5.22 -1.71 3.84
C SER A 318 -4.02 -1.42 4.74
N LEU A 319 -2.99 -2.29 4.72
CA LEU A 319 -1.76 -2.09 5.49
C LEU A 319 -1.05 -0.79 5.11
N GLN A 320 -1.15 -0.33 3.87
CA GLN A 320 -0.54 0.93 3.42
C GLN A 320 -1.04 2.14 4.22
N TYR A 321 -2.31 2.14 4.65
CA TYR A 321 -2.83 3.24 5.45
C TYR A 321 -2.22 3.27 6.86
N LEU A 322 -1.61 2.19 7.37
CA LEU A 322 -0.92 2.19 8.65
C LEU A 322 0.43 2.93 8.61
N GLU A 323 0.98 3.23 7.42
CA GLU A 323 2.26 3.93 7.24
C GLU A 323 2.30 5.31 7.90
N VAL A 324 1.14 5.98 7.97
CA VAL A 324 1.01 7.33 8.53
C VAL A 324 1.05 7.34 10.06
N HIS A 325 0.72 6.22 10.71
CA HIS A 325 0.68 6.17 12.16
C HIS A 325 2.10 6.07 12.76
N ALA A 326 2.43 6.98 13.68
CA ALA A 326 3.75 7.03 14.29
C ALA A 326 4.17 5.73 15.02
N THR A 327 3.21 4.95 15.52
CA THR A 327 3.45 3.68 16.24
C THR A 327 3.45 2.45 15.33
N ALA A 328 2.69 2.46 14.23
CA ALA A 328 2.53 1.31 13.34
C ALA A 328 3.38 1.42 12.07
N GLY A 329 3.73 2.65 11.65
CA GLY A 329 4.40 2.91 10.38
C GLY A 329 5.78 2.25 10.28
N TYR A 330 6.53 2.13 11.38
CA TYR A 330 7.82 1.42 11.37
C TYR A 330 7.68 -0.10 11.40
N LEU A 331 6.51 -0.64 11.75
CA LEU A 331 6.28 -2.08 11.74
C LEU A 331 6.17 -2.63 10.31
N LEU A 332 5.69 -1.85 9.35
CA LEU A 332 5.52 -2.32 7.97
C LEU A 332 6.87 -2.61 7.27
N PRO A 333 7.87 -1.70 7.27
CA PRO A 333 9.17 -2.02 6.70
C PRO A 333 9.86 -3.19 7.43
N MET A 334 9.67 -3.28 8.75
CA MET A 334 10.18 -4.41 9.55
C MET A 334 9.54 -5.74 9.14
N MET A 335 8.22 -5.79 9.00
CA MET A 335 7.50 -6.98 8.51
C MET A 335 7.95 -7.37 7.10
N ARG A 336 8.20 -6.40 6.22
CA ARG A 336 8.74 -6.66 4.87
C ARG A 336 10.15 -7.27 4.93
N ALA A 337 11.01 -6.76 5.80
CA ALA A 337 12.34 -7.33 6.01
C ALA A 337 12.26 -8.78 6.53
N MET A 338 11.38 -9.03 7.50
CA MET A 338 11.11 -10.37 8.05
C MET A 338 10.49 -11.32 7.00
N ALA A 339 9.62 -10.85 6.11
CA ALA A 339 9.11 -11.63 5.00
C ALA A 339 10.23 -12.02 4.02
N GLY A 340 11.22 -11.13 3.82
CA GLY A 340 12.45 -11.45 3.10
C GLY A 340 13.29 -12.55 3.78
N ASP A 341 13.40 -12.53 5.11
CA ASP A 341 14.03 -13.62 5.89
C ASP A 341 13.26 -14.94 5.73
N MET A 342 11.93 -14.89 5.78
CA MET A 342 11.07 -16.05 5.56
C MET A 342 11.26 -16.62 4.15
N ALA A 343 11.34 -15.78 3.12
CA ALA A 343 11.59 -16.25 1.76
C ALA A 343 12.96 -16.94 1.62
N ARG A 344 14.01 -16.38 2.24
CA ARG A 344 15.35 -17.00 2.31
C ARG A 344 15.30 -18.34 3.05
N PHE A 345 14.59 -18.40 4.17
CA PHE A 345 14.37 -19.63 4.92
C PHE A 345 13.63 -20.68 4.08
N MET A 346 12.54 -20.31 3.41
CA MET A 346 11.76 -21.21 2.56
C MET A 346 12.59 -21.80 1.43
N ALA A 347 13.51 -21.02 0.83
CA ALA A 347 14.44 -21.53 -0.16
C ALA A 347 15.40 -22.58 0.42
N PHE A 348 15.85 -22.40 1.67
CA PHE A 348 16.70 -23.37 2.37
C PHE A 348 15.92 -24.62 2.83
N TYR A 349 14.66 -24.46 3.23
CA TYR A 349 13.79 -25.54 3.68
C TYR A 349 13.24 -26.39 2.52
N ALA A 350 13.04 -25.80 1.33
CA ALA A 350 12.41 -26.45 0.19
C ALA A 350 13.00 -27.84 -0.17
N PRO A 351 14.33 -28.07 -0.21
CA PRO A 351 14.88 -29.40 -0.47
C PRO A 351 14.46 -30.46 0.56
N PHE A 352 14.41 -30.09 1.85
CA PHE A 352 13.94 -31.00 2.90
C PHE A 352 12.46 -31.31 2.74
N GLN A 353 11.66 -30.28 2.43
CA GLN A 353 10.23 -30.44 2.18
C GLN A 353 9.96 -31.43 1.04
N PHE A 354 10.67 -31.31 -0.08
CA PHE A 354 10.55 -32.26 -1.18
C PHE A 354 11.05 -33.66 -0.79
N ALA A 355 12.17 -33.78 -0.08
CA ALA A 355 12.72 -35.06 0.35
C ALA A 355 11.75 -35.83 1.27
N TYR A 356 11.19 -35.17 2.28
CA TYR A 356 10.21 -35.79 3.18
C TYR A 356 8.88 -36.08 2.51
N THR A 357 8.42 -35.21 1.59
CA THR A 357 7.23 -35.47 0.79
C THR A 357 7.38 -36.75 -0.03
N CYS A 358 8.52 -36.94 -0.70
CA CYS A 358 8.81 -38.17 -1.43
C CYS A 358 8.90 -39.38 -0.49
N ALA A 359 9.57 -39.24 0.67
CA ALA A 359 9.73 -40.32 1.63
C ALA A 359 8.38 -40.81 2.20
N TYR A 360 7.49 -39.90 2.59
CA TYR A 360 6.17 -40.23 3.10
C TYR A 360 5.26 -40.80 2.00
N PHE A 361 5.30 -40.22 0.79
CA PHE A 361 4.54 -40.74 -0.34
C PHE A 361 4.92 -42.19 -0.64
N LEU A 362 6.22 -42.50 -0.70
CA LEU A 362 6.71 -43.86 -0.93
C LEU A 362 6.39 -44.81 0.24
N LEU A 363 6.43 -44.32 1.48
CA LEU A 363 6.09 -45.14 2.65
C LEU A 363 4.63 -45.58 2.64
N PHE A 364 3.72 -44.73 2.19
CA PHE A 364 2.27 -44.98 2.18
C PHE A 364 1.71 -45.40 0.82
N GLN A 365 2.57 -45.51 -0.20
CA GLN A 365 2.16 -45.90 -1.55
C GLN A 365 1.49 -47.29 -1.55
N GLY A 366 0.28 -47.36 -2.13
CA GLY A 366 -0.47 -48.61 -2.25
C GLY A 366 -1.08 -49.13 -0.94
N ARG A 367 -1.07 -48.34 0.14
CA ARG A 367 -1.61 -48.74 1.46
C ARG A 367 -3.00 -48.18 1.78
N GLY A 368 -3.58 -47.41 0.88
CA GLY A 368 -4.95 -46.90 1.00
C GLY A 368 -5.14 -45.74 1.96
N GLU A 369 -4.06 -45.08 2.42
CA GLU A 369 -4.19 -43.93 3.32
C GLU A 369 -4.49 -42.63 2.56
N ALA A 370 -5.59 -41.98 2.94
CA ALA A 370 -6.09 -40.80 2.25
C ALA A 370 -5.11 -39.62 2.33
N THR A 371 -4.52 -39.40 3.52
CA THR A 371 -3.59 -38.30 3.82
C THR A 371 -2.33 -38.31 2.95
N TYR A 372 -1.87 -39.48 2.51
CA TYR A 372 -0.64 -39.66 1.72
C TYR A 372 -0.89 -40.27 0.34
N SER A 373 -2.13 -40.24 -0.13
CA SER A 373 -2.56 -40.88 -1.39
C SER A 373 -1.97 -40.23 -2.64
N THR A 374 -1.76 -38.91 -2.62
CA THR A 374 -1.17 -38.15 -3.72
C THR A 374 0.04 -37.36 -3.25
N ILE A 375 0.94 -37.03 -4.18
CA ILE A 375 2.10 -36.17 -3.89
C ILE A 375 1.65 -34.82 -3.34
N GLY A 376 0.52 -34.28 -3.81
CA GLY A 376 -0.05 -33.02 -3.33
C GLY A 376 -0.52 -33.09 -1.87
N HIS A 377 -1.30 -34.11 -1.51
CA HIS A 377 -1.73 -34.31 -0.10
C HIS A 377 -0.54 -34.56 0.82
N CYS A 378 0.42 -35.35 0.36
CA CYS A 378 1.66 -35.58 1.09
C CYS A 378 2.45 -34.28 1.31
N PHE A 379 2.57 -33.43 0.27
CA PHE A 379 3.26 -32.14 0.36
C PHE A 379 2.60 -31.20 1.37
N VAL A 380 1.27 -31.11 1.37
CA VAL A 380 0.56 -30.27 2.35
C VAL A 380 0.77 -30.82 3.75
N THR A 381 0.64 -32.13 3.94
CA THR A 381 0.79 -32.76 5.26
C THR A 381 2.21 -32.61 5.81
N THR A 382 3.25 -32.84 5.00
CA THR A 382 4.65 -32.62 5.41
C THR A 382 4.95 -31.15 5.70
N PHE A 383 4.32 -30.22 5.00
CA PHE A 383 4.42 -28.80 5.31
C PHE A 383 3.75 -28.46 6.64
N LEU A 384 2.60 -29.05 6.96
CA LEU A 384 1.94 -28.86 8.26
C LEU A 384 2.75 -29.44 9.42
N VAL A 385 3.54 -30.50 9.21
CA VAL A 385 4.50 -31.01 10.20
C VAL A 385 5.55 -29.95 10.57
N MET A 386 5.98 -29.11 9.63
CA MET A 386 6.88 -27.97 9.94
C MET A 386 6.23 -26.98 10.91
N LEU A 387 4.91 -26.82 10.88
CA LEU A 387 4.16 -25.98 11.83
C LEU A 387 3.82 -26.72 13.14
N GLY A 388 4.29 -27.96 13.31
CA GLY A 388 4.07 -28.78 14.50
C GLY A 388 2.78 -29.61 14.49
N GLN A 389 2.03 -29.63 13.38
CA GLN A 389 0.85 -30.49 13.24
C GLN A 389 1.29 -31.89 12.77
N ILE A 390 1.32 -32.85 13.68
CA ILE A 390 1.73 -34.23 13.42
C ILE A 390 0.53 -35.16 13.61
N GLU A 391 0.08 -35.78 12.52
CA GLU A 391 -0.93 -36.86 12.55
C GLU A 391 -0.22 -38.20 12.76
N LEU A 392 -0.50 -38.88 13.88
CA LEU A 392 0.13 -40.16 14.21
C LEU A 392 -0.66 -41.36 13.68
N ASP A 393 -1.97 -41.24 13.51
CA ASP A 393 -2.87 -42.33 13.11
C ASP A 393 -2.38 -43.12 11.87
N PRO A 394 -1.92 -42.47 10.78
CA PRO A 394 -1.43 -43.21 9.61
C PRO A 394 -0.16 -44.03 9.93
N PHE A 395 0.70 -43.54 10.82
CA PHE A 395 1.93 -44.24 11.22
C PHE A 395 1.65 -45.42 12.16
N GLU A 396 0.61 -45.33 12.99
CA GLU A 396 0.15 -46.41 13.87
C GLU A 396 -0.49 -47.56 13.08
N ASN A 397 -1.20 -47.23 12.00
CA ASN A 397 -1.89 -48.20 11.13
C ASN A 397 -0.96 -48.94 10.14
N LEU A 398 0.37 -48.79 10.28
CA LEU A 398 1.33 -49.42 9.37
C LEU A 398 1.37 -50.96 9.54
N PRO A 399 1.16 -51.74 8.46
CA PRO A 399 0.85 -53.17 8.57
C PRO A 399 2.05 -54.04 8.96
N THR A 400 3.29 -53.59 8.70
CA THR A 400 4.50 -54.35 9.00
C THR A 400 5.33 -53.67 10.08
N LYS A 401 5.94 -54.46 10.98
CA LYS A 401 6.85 -53.93 12.01
C LYS A 401 8.02 -53.14 11.41
N GLY A 402 8.52 -53.56 10.24
CA GLY A 402 9.59 -52.84 9.54
C GLY A 402 9.15 -51.46 9.02
N SER A 403 7.97 -51.38 8.38
CA SER A 403 7.42 -50.09 7.94
C SER A 403 7.09 -49.17 9.11
N TYR A 404 6.57 -49.73 10.21
CA TYR A 404 6.27 -48.99 11.44
C TYR A 404 7.53 -48.31 12.00
N VAL A 405 8.60 -49.08 12.22
CA VAL A 405 9.86 -48.54 12.74
C VAL A 405 10.45 -47.51 11.78
N LEU A 406 10.46 -47.78 10.47
CA LEU A 406 10.96 -46.83 9.47
C LEU A 406 10.13 -45.53 9.47
N GLY A 407 8.81 -45.62 9.58
CA GLY A 407 7.91 -44.46 9.61
C GLY A 407 8.20 -43.54 10.78
N TYR A 408 8.31 -44.09 12.00
CA TYR A 408 8.66 -43.31 13.18
C TYR A 408 10.09 -42.75 13.13
N ILE A 409 11.05 -43.47 12.52
CA ILE A 409 12.40 -42.92 12.30
C ILE A 409 12.33 -41.69 11.39
N ILE A 410 11.67 -41.78 10.23
CA ILE A 410 11.54 -40.65 9.30
C ILE A 410 10.77 -39.49 9.96
N LEU A 411 9.72 -39.79 10.72
CA LEU A 411 8.96 -38.78 11.47
C LEU A 411 9.82 -38.08 12.54
N LEU A 412 10.58 -38.84 13.32
CA LEU A 412 11.44 -38.29 14.36
C LEU A 412 12.59 -37.46 13.77
N THR A 413 13.21 -37.91 12.67
CA THR A 413 14.25 -37.13 11.98
C THR A 413 13.66 -35.88 11.34
N HIS A 414 12.44 -35.96 10.79
CA HIS A 414 11.73 -34.81 10.23
C HIS A 414 11.44 -33.76 11.32
N ALA A 415 10.83 -34.17 12.43
CA ALA A 415 10.51 -33.30 13.54
C ALA A 415 11.79 -32.67 14.14
N THR A 416 12.85 -33.45 14.35
CA THR A 416 14.10 -32.93 14.92
C THR A 416 14.76 -31.92 13.99
N LEU A 417 14.92 -32.25 12.71
CA LEU A 417 15.56 -31.34 11.76
C LEU A 417 14.73 -30.09 11.54
N VAL A 418 13.43 -30.22 11.25
CA VAL A 418 12.61 -29.09 10.84
C VAL A 418 12.16 -28.26 12.06
N ILE A 419 11.56 -28.89 13.07
CA ILE A 419 10.99 -28.17 14.22
C ILE A 419 12.10 -27.70 15.17
N VAL A 420 13.05 -28.56 15.52
CA VAL A 420 14.06 -28.19 16.53
C VAL A 420 15.21 -27.41 15.90
N MET A 421 15.72 -27.80 14.73
CA MET A 421 16.86 -27.10 14.13
C MET A 421 16.43 -25.93 13.25
N LEU A 422 15.58 -26.16 12.24
CA LEU A 422 15.27 -25.15 11.23
C LEU A 422 14.36 -24.02 11.76
N LEU A 423 13.32 -24.31 12.54
CA LEU A 423 12.47 -23.25 13.10
C LEU A 423 13.24 -22.34 14.06
N ASN A 424 14.19 -22.88 14.83
CA ASN A 424 15.02 -22.06 15.71
C ASN A 424 15.96 -21.13 14.92
N VAL A 425 16.40 -21.55 13.72
CA VAL A 425 17.19 -20.69 12.82
C VAL A 425 16.34 -19.52 12.30
N ILE A 426 15.09 -19.75 11.88
CA ILE A 426 14.24 -18.62 11.42
C ILE A 426 13.91 -17.65 12.54
N VAL A 427 13.64 -18.15 13.76
CA VAL A 427 13.42 -17.30 14.93
C VAL A 427 14.67 -16.44 15.20
N ALA A 428 15.87 -17.04 15.14
CA ALA A 428 17.12 -16.30 15.32
C ALA A 428 17.36 -15.24 14.22
N MET A 429 17.08 -15.57 12.95
CA MET A 429 17.19 -14.62 11.84
C MET A 429 16.22 -13.45 12.03
N MET A 430 14.96 -13.73 12.35
CA MET A 430 13.94 -12.70 12.58
C MET A 430 14.29 -11.81 13.77
N SER A 431 14.75 -12.36 14.89
CA SER A 431 15.19 -11.58 16.05
C SER A 431 16.32 -10.63 15.68
N LYS A 432 17.33 -11.12 14.94
CA LYS A 432 18.44 -10.28 14.47
C LYS A 432 17.97 -9.15 13.56
N THR A 433 17.01 -9.41 12.67
CA THR A 433 16.45 -8.40 11.78
C THR A 433 15.62 -7.36 12.55
N VAL A 434 14.88 -7.77 13.58
CA VAL A 434 14.13 -6.85 14.45
C VAL A 434 15.08 -5.96 15.24
N ASP A 435 16.09 -6.53 15.91
CA ASP A 435 17.02 -5.80 16.78
C ASP A 435 17.92 -4.83 15.99
N GLY A 436 18.50 -5.30 14.87
CA GLY A 436 19.35 -4.46 14.02
C GLY A 436 18.57 -3.53 13.09
N GLY A 437 17.27 -3.79 12.91
CA GLY A 437 16.42 -3.08 11.97
C GLY A 437 15.62 -1.93 12.56
N LEU A 438 15.52 -1.78 13.89
CA LEU A 438 14.58 -0.82 14.49
C LEU A 438 14.88 0.64 14.13
N ASP A 439 16.13 1.09 14.24
CA ASP A 439 16.49 2.48 13.92
C ASP A 439 16.37 2.76 12.42
N LYS A 440 16.69 1.75 11.61
CA LYS A 440 16.47 1.81 10.15
C LYS A 440 14.97 1.87 9.83
N ALA A 441 14.14 1.09 10.52
CA ALA A 441 12.70 1.05 10.33
C ALA A 441 12.03 2.37 10.75
N LYS A 442 12.53 3.06 11.78
CA LYS A 442 12.08 4.42 12.13
C LYS A 442 12.42 5.42 11.01
N MET A 443 13.61 5.34 10.44
CA MET A 443 13.99 6.18 9.31
C MET A 443 13.15 5.87 8.05
N GLU A 444 12.91 4.58 7.79
CA GLU A 444 12.03 4.12 6.72
C GLU A 444 10.57 4.57 6.95
N ALA A 445 10.09 4.62 8.20
CA ALA A 445 8.76 5.15 8.52
C ALA A 445 8.65 6.66 8.24
N LEU A 446 9.68 7.44 8.59
CA LEU A 446 9.73 8.87 8.22
C LEU A 446 9.71 9.05 6.70
N PHE A 447 10.43 8.19 5.98
CA PHE A 447 10.41 8.16 4.52
C PHE A 447 9.03 7.79 3.97
N SER A 448 8.38 6.73 4.46
CA SER A 448 7.03 6.34 4.04
C SER A 448 6.00 7.42 4.30
N PHE A 449 6.09 8.11 5.44
CA PHE A 449 5.22 9.26 5.72
C PHE A 449 5.46 10.43 4.74
N ALA A 450 6.71 10.76 4.46
CA ALA A 450 7.07 11.77 3.47
C ALA A 450 6.61 11.39 2.05
N GLU A 451 6.73 10.12 1.67
CA GLU A 451 6.24 9.56 0.42
C GLU A 451 4.70 9.66 0.32
N CYS A 452 3.98 9.38 1.40
CA CYS A 452 2.53 9.54 1.47
C CYS A 452 2.11 11.01 1.25
N VAL A 453 2.79 11.96 1.90
CA VAL A 453 2.56 13.40 1.69
C VAL A 453 2.85 13.80 0.24
N LEU A 454 3.96 13.31 -0.32
CA LEU A 454 4.33 13.57 -1.71
C LEU A 454 3.33 12.96 -2.69
N ARG A 455 2.76 11.78 -2.43
CA ARG A 455 1.69 11.19 -3.24
C ARG A 455 0.43 12.06 -3.24
N CYS A 456 0.05 12.57 -2.08
CA CYS A 456 -1.07 13.51 -1.98
C CYS A 456 -0.79 14.77 -2.81
N GLU A 457 0.46 15.26 -2.81
CA GLU A 457 0.89 16.41 -3.60
C GLU A 457 0.85 16.14 -5.11
N LYS A 458 1.37 14.99 -5.55
CA LYS A 458 1.28 14.52 -6.95
C LYS A 458 -0.17 14.45 -7.44
N THR A 459 -1.10 14.03 -6.59
CA THR A 459 -2.51 13.87 -6.95
C THR A 459 -3.28 15.19 -6.95
N ALA A 460 -2.99 16.09 -6.00
CA ALA A 460 -3.70 17.37 -5.86
C ALA A 460 -3.10 18.52 -6.68
N GLY A 461 -1.85 18.38 -7.11
CA GLY A 461 -1.02 19.49 -7.57
C GLY A 461 -0.44 20.30 -6.40
N LEU A 462 0.54 21.15 -6.71
CA LEU A 462 1.19 22.00 -5.73
C LEU A 462 0.21 23.06 -5.20
N LYS A 463 -0.02 23.06 -3.87
CA LYS A 463 -0.79 24.10 -3.17
C LYS A 463 0.14 25.08 -2.49
N GLU A 464 0.47 26.14 -3.20
CA GLU A 464 1.37 27.19 -2.72
C GLU A 464 0.80 27.91 -1.49
N ILE A 465 1.69 28.22 -0.54
CA ILE A 465 1.40 29.11 0.57
C ILE A 465 1.97 30.49 0.20
N LYS A 466 1.09 31.50 0.14
CA LYS A 466 1.52 32.90 0.01
C LYS A 466 1.81 33.46 1.40
N TYR A 467 2.96 34.11 1.55
CA TYR A 467 3.26 34.88 2.76
C TYR A 467 2.43 36.15 2.74
N GLU A 468 1.46 36.25 3.64
CA GLU A 468 0.69 37.48 3.83
C GLU A 468 1.44 38.32 4.86
N TYR A 469 2.07 39.41 4.41
CA TYR A 469 2.79 40.33 5.29
C TYR A 469 1.74 41.06 6.15
N GLU A 470 1.53 40.61 7.39
CA GLU A 470 0.84 41.42 8.39
C GLU A 470 1.74 42.61 8.72
N ALA A 471 1.45 43.76 8.12
CA ALA A 471 2.11 45.00 8.49
C ALA A 471 1.94 45.21 10.01
N PRO A 472 3.00 45.58 10.75
CA PRO A 472 2.87 45.88 12.17
C PRO A 472 1.79 46.94 12.33
N LYS A 473 0.80 46.66 13.19
CA LYS A 473 -0.21 47.63 13.58
C LYS A 473 0.53 48.82 14.19
N GLU A 474 0.53 49.95 13.49
CA GLU A 474 1.05 51.24 13.97
C GLU A 474 0.37 51.69 15.27
#